data_AF-A0A7V9FDT2-F1
#
_entry.id   AF-A0A7V9FDT2-F1
#
_cell.length_a   1.000
_cell.length_b   1.000
_cell.length_c   1.000
_cell.angle_alpha   90.00
_cell.angle_beta   90.00
_cell.angle_gamma   90.00
#
_symmetry.space_group_name_H-M   'P 1'
#
loop_
_entity.id
_entity.type
_entity.pdbx_description
1 polymer ?
#
loop_
_entity_poly.entity_id
_entity_poly.type
_entity_poly.pdbx_seq_one_letter_code
_entity_poly.pdbx_strand_id
1 'polypeptide(L)' 'MRHCLTCGTTRQVAAEISERCPWLVVELVHLDDPGTTAPPQVFSVPTYVLDGRVVAVGNPYVERLEAIVCQPSAS' A
#
# COMPACT_ATOMS: atom_id res chain seq x y z
N MET A 1 -15.10 2.54 11.94
CA MET A 1 -14.06 1.83 12.73
C MET A 1 -14.54 0.40 12.99
N ARG A 2 -13.66 -0.62 12.88
CA ARG A 2 -13.52 -1.76 13.83
C ARG A 2 -13.21 -3.16 13.26
N HIS A 3 -12.89 -3.35 11.97
CA HIS A 3 -12.62 -4.73 11.50
C HIS A 3 -11.22 -5.01 10.98
N CYS A 4 -10.34 -4.01 10.90
CA CYS A 4 -8.96 -4.24 10.52
C CYS A 4 -8.04 -3.68 11.61
N LEU A 5 -7.74 -4.51 12.61
CA LEU A 5 -6.74 -4.23 13.64
C LEU A 5 -5.38 -3.87 13.02
N THR A 6 -5.13 -4.30 11.79
CA THR A 6 -3.88 -4.13 11.05
C THR A 6 -3.83 -2.89 10.16
N CYS A 7 -4.92 -2.12 10.02
CA CYS A 7 -4.89 -0.85 9.26
C CYS A 7 -3.99 0.22 9.91
N GLY A 8 -3.71 0.13 11.22
CA GLY A 8 -2.70 0.97 11.87
C GLY A 8 -1.30 0.69 11.32
N THR A 9 -0.96 -0.58 11.15
CA THR A 9 0.29 -1.02 10.53
C THR A 9 0.38 -0.57 9.08
N THR A 10 -0.70 -0.63 8.31
CA THR A 10 -0.71 -0.14 6.92
C THR A 10 -0.40 1.36 6.83
N ARG A 11 -0.96 2.17 7.74
CA ARG A 11 -0.64 3.61 7.81
C ARG A 11 0.82 3.86 8.13
N GLN A 12 1.38 3.12 9.09
CA GLN A 12 2.79 3.23 9.44
C GLN A 12 3.68 2.85 8.26
N VAL A 13 3.40 1.73 7.59
CA VAL A 13 4.16 1.30 6.41
C VAL A 13 4.09 2.36 5.30
N ALA A 14 2.92 2.94 5.03
CA ALA A 14 2.77 3.98 4.02
C ALA A 14 3.61 5.24 4.36
N ALA A 15 3.60 5.66 5.62
CA ALA A 15 4.40 6.80 6.08
C ALA A 15 5.90 6.52 5.93
N GLU A 16 6.38 5.36 6.39
CA GLU A 16 7.80 4.99 6.30
C GLU A 16 8.28 4.88 4.84
N ILE A 17 7.47 4.30 3.95
CA ILE A 17 7.81 4.24 2.51
C ILE A 17 7.88 5.63 1.90
N SER A 18 6.96 6.53 2.27
CA SER A 18 6.95 7.91 1.77
C SER A 18 8.22 8.66 2.19
N GLU A 19 8.72 8.42 3.40
CA GLU A 19 9.97 9.01 3.90
C GLU A 19 11.21 8.42 3.24
N ARG A 20 11.27 7.09 3.08
CA ARG A 20 12.44 6.40 2.49
C ARG A 20 12.56 6.63 0.98
N CYS A 21 11.44 6.83 0.30
CA CYS A 21 11.35 6.82 -1.16
C CYS A 21 10.56 8.05 -1.66
N PRO A 22 11.13 9.26 -1.49
CA PRO A 22 10.41 10.53 -1.68
C PRO A 22 9.99 10.81 -3.13
N TRP A 23 10.46 10.02 -4.10
CA TRP A 23 10.02 10.07 -5.50
C TRP A 23 8.72 9.32 -5.75
N LEU A 24 8.27 8.47 -4.81
CA LEU A 24 7.02 7.72 -4.94
C LEU A 24 5.85 8.57 -4.45
N VAL A 25 4.79 8.60 -5.24
CA VAL A 25 3.48 9.10 -4.78
C VAL A 25 2.78 7.96 -4.04
N VAL A 26 2.64 8.10 -2.73
CA VAL A 26 1.98 7.10 -1.88
C VAL A 26 0.57 7.58 -1.53
N GLU A 27 -0.44 6.79 -1.89
CA GLU A 27 -1.83 7.04 -1.56
C GLU A 27 -2.39 5.89 -0.71
N LEU A 28 -3.11 6.23 0.37
CA LEU A 28 -3.82 5.25 1.19
C LEU A 28 -5.31 5.26 0.83
N VAL A 29 -5.75 4.22 0.13
CA VAL A 29 -7.15 4.06 -0.27
C VAL A 29 -7.93 3.32 0.82
N HIS A 30 -8.97 3.97 1.36
CA HIS A 30 -9.90 3.37 2.30
C HIS A 30 -11.16 2.87 1.57
N LEU A 31 -11.33 1.54 1.49
CA LEU A 31 -12.47 0.94 0.78
C LEU A 31 -13.82 1.17 1.46
N ASP A 32 -13.83 1.58 2.73
CA ASP A 32 -15.05 1.95 3.45
C ASP A 32 -15.52 3.38 3.11
N ASP A 33 -14.71 4.18 2.40
CA ASP A 33 -15.07 5.55 2.05
C ASP A 33 -16.19 5.55 0.99
N PRO A 34 -17.23 6.39 1.15
CA PRO A 34 -18.35 6.43 0.21
C PRO A 34 -17.88 6.74 -1.21
N GLY A 35 -18.25 5.89 -2.17
CA GLY A 35 -17.88 6.06 -3.57
C GLY A 35 -16.53 5.45 -3.96
N THR A 36 -15.75 4.93 -3.01
CA THR A 36 -14.54 4.18 -3.31
C THR A 36 -14.89 2.80 -3.87
N THR A 37 -14.32 2.44 -5.02
CA THR A 37 -14.42 1.10 -5.59
C THR A 37 -13.07 0.40 -5.45
N ALA A 38 -13.08 -0.84 -4.93
CA ALA A 38 -11.86 -1.64 -4.88
C ALA A 38 -11.35 -1.91 -6.32
N PRO A 39 -10.05 -1.72 -6.61
CA PRO A 39 -9.50 -2.14 -7.89
C PRO A 39 -9.77 -3.64 -8.12
N PRO A 40 -10.05 -4.10 -9.36
CA PRO A 40 -10.42 -5.49 -9.64
C PRO A 40 -9.43 -6.53 -9.11
N GLN A 41 -8.15 -6.16 -9.03
CA GLN A 41 -7.06 -6.98 -8.52
C GLN A 41 -6.95 -7.04 -6.98
N VAL A 42 -7.70 -6.21 -6.26
CA VAL A 42 -7.71 -6.15 -4.79
C VAL A 42 -8.87 -6.99 -4.25
N PHE A 43 -8.55 -8.19 -3.76
CA PHE A 43 -9.53 -9.13 -3.20
C PHE A 43 -9.47 -9.26 -1.67
N SER A 44 -8.47 -8.65 -1.03
CA SER A 44 -8.31 -8.62 0.42
C SER A 44 -7.60 -7.34 0.88
N VAL A 45 -7.71 -7.02 2.17
CA VAL A 45 -7.04 -5.86 2.78
C VAL A 45 -6.12 -6.29 3.94
N PRO A 46 -4.98 -5.60 4.13
CA PRO A 46 -4.40 -4.60 3.25
C PRO A 46 -3.77 -5.22 1.98
N THR A 47 -3.75 -4.45 0.88
CA THR A 47 -3.08 -4.78 -0.38
C THR A 47 -2.31 -3.56 -0.86
N TYR A 48 -1.08 -3.78 -1.34
CA TYR A 48 -0.18 -2.73 -1.82
C TYR A 48 -0.06 -2.84 -3.33
N VAL A 49 -0.25 -1.70 -4.01
CA VAL A 49 -0.28 -1.60 -5.47
C VAL A 49 0.72 -0.56 -5.92
N LEU A 50 1.56 -0.88 -6.90
CA LEU A 50 2.49 0.03 -7.56
C LEU A 50 2.18 0.04 -9.06
N ASP A 51 1.91 1.22 -9.63
CA ASP A 51 1.59 1.39 -11.06
C ASP A 51 0.50 0.41 -11.55
N GLY A 52 -0.55 0.22 -10.73
CA GLY A 52 -1.66 -0.68 -11.01
C GLY A 52 -1.38 -2.18 -10.76
N ARG A 53 -0.15 -2.58 -10.42
CA ARG A 53 0.24 -3.96 -10.14
C ARG A 53 0.28 -4.24 -8.65
N VAL A 54 -0.33 -5.35 -8.21
CA VAL A 54 -0.23 -5.81 -6.82
C VAL A 54 1.21 -6.26 -6.54
N VAL A 55 1.86 -5.63 -5.56
CA VAL A 55 3.23 -5.95 -5.13
C VAL A 55 3.28 -6.70 -3.80
N ALA A 56 2.26 -6.53 -2.95
CA ALA A 56 2.13 -7.27 -1.70
C ALA A 56 0.67 -7.35 -1.23
N VAL A 57 0.34 -8.42 -0.51
CA VAL A 57 -0.96 -8.66 0.13
C VAL A 57 -0.73 -9.02 1.60
N GLY A 58 -1.57 -8.55 2.50
CA GLY A 58 -1.39 -8.70 3.95
C GLY A 58 -0.45 -7.62 4.51
N ASN A 59 0.18 -7.84 5.67
CA ASN A 59 1.08 -6.88 6.30
C ASN A 59 2.56 -7.26 6.05
N PRO A 60 3.20 -6.82 4.96
CA PRO A 60 4.63 -7.01 4.81
C PRO A 60 5.40 -6.15 5.82
N TYR A 61 6.64 -6.57 6.12
CA TYR A 61 7.62 -5.69 6.74
C TYR A 61 7.97 -4.54 5.77
N VAL A 62 8.29 -3.36 6.30
CA VAL A 62 8.59 -2.16 5.49
C VAL A 62 9.76 -2.43 4.56
N GLU A 63 10.81 -3.09 5.03
CA GLU A 63 12.04 -3.38 4.29
C GLU A 63 11.74 -4.25 3.05
N ARG A 64 10.78 -5.17 3.17
CA ARG A 64 10.37 -6.01 2.04
C ARG A 64 9.65 -5.19 0.98
N LEU A 65 8.79 -4.27 1.40
CA LEU A 65 8.05 -3.43 0.48
C LEU A 65 8.97 -2.41 -0.19
N GLU A 66 9.87 -1.81 0.59
CA GLU A 66 10.91 -0.87 0.14
C GLU A 66 11.76 -1.47 -0.97
N ALA A 67 12.27 -2.70 -0.79
CA ALA A 67 13.07 -3.39 -1.78
C ALA A 67 12.37 -3.58 -3.14
N ILE A 68 11.03 -3.50 -3.17
CA ILE A 68 10.22 -3.63 -4.39
C ILE A 68 9.89 -2.25 -4.96
N VAL A 69 9.41 -1.33 -4.14
CA VAL A 69 8.81 -0.06 -4.61
C VAL A 69 9.83 1.06 -4.79
N CYS A 70 10.96 0.99 -4.09
CA CYS A 70 12.00 2.02 -4.11
C CYS A 70 13.08 1.75 -5.16
N GLN A 71 12.80 0.84 -6.07
CA GLN A 71 13.59 0.68 -7.27
C GLN A 71 13.07 1.66 -8.32
N PRO A 72 13.95 2.36 -9.05
CA PRO A 72 13.50 3.14 -10.19
C PRO A 72 12.89 2.18 -11.22
N SER A 73 11.60 2.36 -11.53
CA SER A 73 10.93 1.65 -12.61
C SER A 73 11.74 1.87 -13.90
N ALA A 74 12.33 0.81 -14.44
CA ALA A 74 12.95 0.88 -15.76
C ALA A 74 11.86 1.26 -16.77
N SER A 75 12.01 2.45 -17.35
CA SER A 75 11.14 3.03 -18.38
C SER A 75 10.94 2.13 -19.60
#